data_AF-A0A225UFD5-F1
#
_entry.id   AF-A0A225UFD5-F1
#
_cell.length_a   1.000
_cell.length_b   1.000
_cell.length_c   1.000
_cell.angle_alpha   90.00
_cell.angle_beta   90.00
_cell.angle_gamma   90.00
#
_symmetry.space_group_name_H-M   'P 1'
#
loop_
_entity.id
_entity.type
_entity.pdbx_description
1 polymer ?
#
loop_
_entity_poly.entity_id
_entity_poly.type
_entity_poly.pdbx_seq_one_letter_code
_entity_poly.pdbx_strand_id
1 'polypeptide(L)'
;MVHDVAPASHNAPQEADDADDYRRARNVNALIDAVYPGINADGLSNEYFVERAILALTNASVRRINEMMAAHLTGETKDLEGVADRNLFEQEFLNSLNFSEIPPHKIVLKVGTPTIMIRKLNSDAGLCN
;
A
#
# COMPACT_ATOMS: atom_id res chain seq x y z
N MET A 1 -12.55 -57.42 16.86
CA MET A 1 -11.12 -57.22 17.10
C MET A 1 -10.65 -56.19 16.10
N VAL A 2 -10.19 -55.02 16.60
CA VAL A 2 -9.29 -54.01 16.00
C VAL A 2 -9.68 -53.38 14.65
N HIS A 3 -9.61 -52.07 14.41
CA HIS A 3 -9.37 -50.88 15.22
C HIS A 3 -9.98 -49.70 14.46
N ASP A 4 -10.62 -48.81 15.22
CA ASP A 4 -11.08 -47.47 14.86
C ASP A 4 -9.89 -46.54 14.59
N VAL A 5 -9.84 -45.79 13.46
CA VAL A 5 -9.09 -44.53 13.31
C VAL A 5 -9.64 -43.71 12.12
N ALA A 6 -10.30 -42.60 12.42
CA ALA A 6 -10.15 -41.32 11.73
C ALA A 6 -10.36 -40.19 12.76
N PRO A 7 -9.84 -38.96 12.56
CA PRO A 7 -8.72 -38.52 11.73
C PRO A 7 -7.58 -37.94 12.59
N ALA A 8 -6.35 -37.94 12.06
CA ALA A 8 -5.28 -37.15 12.64
C ALA A 8 -5.56 -35.66 12.37
N SER A 9 -6.10 -34.97 13.37
CA SER A 9 -6.11 -33.52 13.49
C SER A 9 -4.68 -33.00 13.38
N HIS A 10 -4.32 -32.48 12.20
CA HIS A 10 -3.15 -31.63 12.04
C HIS A 10 -3.57 -30.18 12.34
N ASN A 11 -3.89 -29.90 13.60
CA ASN A 11 -4.10 -28.54 14.09
C ASN A 11 -2.84 -28.08 14.83
N ALA A 12 -2.00 -27.34 14.13
CA ALA A 12 -1.06 -26.34 14.65
C ALA A 12 -0.56 -25.48 13.47
N PRO A 13 -0.27 -24.18 13.61
CA PRO A 13 -0.89 -23.13 14.42
C PRO A 13 -1.30 -21.95 13.50
N GLN A 14 -2.39 -22.08 12.74
CA GLN A 14 -2.79 -21.03 11.79
C GLN A 14 -3.40 -19.80 12.51
N GLU A 15 -4.04 -20.01 13.66
CA GLU A 15 -4.68 -18.93 14.45
C GLU A 15 -3.71 -17.94 15.12
N ALA A 16 -2.47 -18.36 15.40
CA ALA A 16 -1.49 -17.52 16.09
C ALA A 16 -0.82 -16.50 15.14
N ASP A 17 -0.63 -16.88 13.87
CA ASP A 17 -0.06 -16.03 12.84
C ASP A 17 -1.06 -14.92 12.43
N ASP A 18 -2.33 -15.28 12.30
CA ASP A 18 -3.44 -14.35 12.04
C ASP A 18 -3.61 -13.31 13.16
N ALA A 19 -3.39 -13.71 14.42
CA ALA A 19 -3.55 -12.83 15.57
C ALA A 19 -2.46 -11.75 15.66
N ASP A 20 -1.19 -12.08 15.34
CA ASP A 20 -0.11 -11.08 15.35
C ASP A 20 -0.23 -10.13 14.16
N ASP A 21 -0.59 -10.63 12.98
CA ASP A 21 -0.82 -9.75 11.82
C ASP A 21 -1.99 -8.79 12.06
N TYR A 22 -3.08 -9.25 12.67
CA TYR A 22 -4.21 -8.41 13.05
C TYR A 22 -3.83 -7.36 14.11
N ARG A 23 -2.98 -7.73 15.08
CA ARG A 23 -2.44 -6.77 16.06
C ARG A 23 -1.57 -5.72 15.38
N ARG A 24 -0.72 -6.13 14.45
CA ARG A 24 0.14 -5.23 13.67
C ARG A 24 -0.68 -4.27 12.81
N ALA A 25 -1.71 -4.77 12.13
CA ALA A 25 -2.63 -3.94 11.35
C ALA A 25 -3.34 -2.90 12.23
N ARG A 26 -3.87 -3.30 13.40
CA ARG A 26 -4.49 -2.34 14.34
C ARG A 26 -3.52 -1.25 14.80
N ASN A 27 -2.28 -1.61 15.10
CA ASN A 27 -1.27 -0.64 15.52
C ASN A 27 -0.94 0.37 14.40
N VAL A 28 -0.89 -0.09 13.14
CA VAL A 28 -0.68 0.79 11.99
C VAL A 28 -1.89 1.71 11.77
N ASN A 29 -3.12 1.20 11.88
CA ASN A 29 -4.32 2.05 11.80
C ASN A 29 -4.32 3.12 12.89
N ALA A 30 -4.05 2.74 14.14
CA ALA A 30 -3.95 3.70 15.24
C ALA A 30 -2.87 4.77 15.00
N LEU A 31 -1.75 4.39 14.38
CA LEU A 31 -0.70 5.33 13.98
C LEU A 31 -1.18 6.28 12.87
N ILE A 32 -1.88 5.76 11.85
CA ILE A 32 -2.44 6.56 10.76
C ILE A 32 -3.44 7.58 11.33
N ASP A 33 -4.36 7.15 12.19
CA ASP A 33 -5.36 8.02 12.81
C ASP A 33 -4.73 9.11 13.68
N ALA A 34 -3.64 8.77 14.38
CA ALA A 34 -2.91 9.72 15.22
C ALA A 34 -2.14 10.77 14.40
N VAL A 35 -1.53 10.37 13.27
CA VAL A 35 -0.73 11.26 12.42
C VAL A 35 -1.62 12.09 11.50
N TYR A 36 -2.66 11.50 10.92
CA TYR A 36 -3.57 12.12 9.96
C TYR A 36 -5.02 12.19 10.48
N PRO A 37 -5.28 12.92 11.58
CA PRO A 37 -6.63 13.04 12.12
C PRO A 37 -7.53 13.83 11.17
N GLY A 38 -8.70 13.27 10.84
CA GLY A 38 -9.66 13.95 9.98
C GLY A 38 -9.21 14.04 8.52
N ILE A 39 -8.46 13.06 8.01
CA ILE A 39 -7.94 13.05 6.63
C ILE A 39 -9.00 13.19 5.53
N ASN A 40 -10.27 12.89 5.84
CA ASN A 40 -11.40 13.04 4.91
C ASN A 40 -12.22 14.32 5.18
N ALA A 41 -11.71 15.26 5.97
CA ALA A 41 -12.37 16.53 6.18
C ALA A 41 -12.32 17.40 4.92
N ASP A 42 -13.38 18.15 4.67
CA ASP A 42 -13.41 19.13 3.58
C ASP A 42 -12.50 20.32 3.92
N GLY A 43 -11.81 20.86 2.91
CA GLY A 43 -11.05 22.09 3.05
C GLY A 43 -9.75 21.96 3.86
N LEU A 44 -9.11 20.79 3.89
CA LEU A 44 -7.77 20.63 4.45
C LEU A 44 -6.79 21.63 3.81
N SER A 45 -6.00 22.31 4.63
CA SER A 45 -5.00 23.26 4.15
C SER A 45 -3.83 22.52 3.51
N ASN A 46 -3.05 23.22 2.67
CA ASN A 46 -1.86 22.62 2.04
C ASN A 46 -0.83 22.17 3.09
N GLU A 47 -0.74 22.88 4.22
CA GLU A 47 0.16 22.58 5.32
C GLU A 47 -0.18 21.26 6.01
N TYR A 48 -1.43 20.80 5.94
CA TYR A 48 -1.88 19.57 6.59
C TYR A 48 -0.99 18.38 6.23
N PHE A 49 -0.74 18.15 4.94
CA PHE A 49 0.11 17.04 4.50
C PHE A 49 1.61 17.35 4.60
N VAL A 50 2.01 18.61 4.52
CA VAL A 50 3.42 19.02 4.58
C VAL A 50 4.04 18.73 5.94
N GLU A 51 3.29 18.93 7.03
CA GLU A 51 3.81 18.80 8.40
C GLU A 51 3.73 17.35 8.95
N ARG A 52 3.26 16.39 8.15
CA ARG A 52 2.94 15.03 8.61
C ARG A 52 3.60 13.97 7.76
N ALA A 53 4.38 13.10 8.40
CA ALA A 53 5.01 11.97 7.75
C ALA A 53 5.05 10.73 8.65
N ILE A 54 4.86 9.56 8.05
CA ILE A 54 5.14 8.27 8.68
C ILE A 54 6.39 7.69 8.01
N LEU A 55 7.45 7.50 8.80
CA LEU A 55 8.71 6.94 8.34
C LEU A 55 8.81 5.47 8.75
N ALA A 56 9.31 4.62 7.85
CA ALA A 56 9.53 3.21 8.11
C ALA A 56 10.89 2.76 7.59
N LEU A 57 11.46 1.75 8.23
CA LEU A 57 12.82 1.25 7.95
C LEU A 57 12.96 0.56 6.58
N THR A 58 11.88 -0.02 6.06
CA THR A 58 11.91 -0.83 4.83
C THR A 58 10.81 -0.43 3.86
N ASN A 59 11.09 -0.54 2.56
CA ASN A 59 10.11 -0.27 1.50
C ASN A 59 8.88 -1.17 1.59
N ALA A 60 9.03 -2.42 2.08
CA ALA A 60 7.90 -3.30 2.33
C ALA A 60 6.96 -2.75 3.40
N SER A 61 7.51 -2.17 4.47
CA SER A 61 6.71 -1.53 5.52
C SER A 61 6.06 -0.25 5.02
N VAL A 62 6.79 0.57 4.25
CA VAL A 62 6.24 1.78 3.59
C VAL A 62 5.06 1.40 2.69
N ARG A 63 5.21 0.37 1.85
CA ARG A 63 4.14 -0.09 0.95
C ARG A 63 2.89 -0.49 1.73
N ARG A 64 3.04 -1.31 2.77
CA ARG A 64 1.91 -1.74 3.62
C ARG A 64 1.21 -0.54 4.28
N ILE A 65 1.97 0.42 4.81
CA ILE A 65 1.41 1.63 5.41
C ILE A 65 0.66 2.46 4.37
N ASN A 66 1.22 2.63 3.16
CA ASN A 66 0.58 3.37 2.07
C ASN A 66 -0.73 2.70 1.61
N GLU A 67 -0.76 1.37 1.50
CA GLU A 67 -1.96 0.60 1.17
C GLU A 67 -3.05 0.76 2.25
N MET A 68 -2.66 0.68 3.53
CA MET A 68 -3.57 0.87 4.65
C MET A 68 -4.08 2.31 4.71
N MET A 69 -3.22 3.31 4.50
CA MET A 69 -3.61 4.72 4.41
C MET A 69 -4.63 4.92 3.28
N ALA A 70 -4.37 4.37 2.09
CA ALA A 70 -5.30 4.49 0.97
C ALA A 70 -6.68 3.90 1.33
N ALA A 71 -6.75 2.83 2.13
CA ALA A 71 -8.02 2.30 2.61
C ALA A 71 -8.80 3.30 3.51
N HIS A 72 -8.13 4.23 4.20
CA HIS A 72 -8.78 5.26 5.04
C HIS A 72 -9.37 6.42 4.23
N LEU A 73 -8.93 6.61 2.98
CA LEU A 73 -9.45 7.66 2.11
C LEU A 73 -10.81 7.26 1.53
N THR A 74 -11.77 8.18 1.60
CA THR A 74 -13.12 8.02 1.02
C THR A 74 -13.19 8.39 -0.47
N GLY A 75 -12.11 8.94 -1.02
CA GLY A 75 -12.02 9.34 -2.42
C GLY A 75 -12.09 8.17 -3.40
N GLU A 76 -12.48 8.49 -4.64
CA GLU A 76 -12.55 7.53 -5.75
C GLU A 76 -11.18 6.90 -6.04
N THR A 77 -11.17 5.59 -6.29
CA THR A 77 -9.98 4.85 -6.71
C THR A 77 -9.80 4.96 -8.23
N LYS A 78 -8.56 5.22 -8.67
CA LYS A 78 -8.15 5.22 -10.07
C LYS A 78 -6.99 4.25 -10.29
N ASP A 79 -7.16 3.40 -11.28
CA ASP A 79 -6.14 2.47 -11.76
C ASP A 79 -5.40 3.10 -12.95
N LEU A 80 -4.09 3.21 -12.84
CA LEU A 80 -3.20 3.68 -13.89
C LEU A 80 -2.34 2.51 -14.35
N GLU A 81 -2.46 2.13 -15.62
CA GLU A 81 -1.62 1.10 -16.24
C GLU A 81 -0.56 1.77 -17.13
N GLY A 82 0.66 1.25 -17.06
CA GLY A 82 1.76 1.66 -17.91
C GLY A 82 1.47 1.29 -19.37
N VAL A 83 1.99 2.10 -20.29
CA VAL A 83 1.89 1.83 -21.73
C VAL A 83 3.05 0.91 -22.11
N ALA A 84 2.91 -0.38 -21.82
CA ALA A 84 3.74 -1.42 -22.39
C ALA A 84 3.09 -1.96 -23.67
N ASP A 85 3.88 -2.30 -24.67
CA ASP A 85 3.37 -2.94 -25.88
C ASP A 85 2.84 -4.33 -25.50
N ARG A 86 1.52 -4.47 -25.39
CA ARG A 86 0.84 -5.70 -24.95
C ARG A 86 1.12 -6.90 -25.85
N ASN A 87 1.70 -6.67 -27.02
CA ASN A 87 2.13 -7.71 -27.96
C ASN A 87 3.52 -8.28 -27.65
N LEU A 88 4.33 -7.59 -26.84
CA LEU A 88 5.71 -7.98 -26.54
C LEU A 88 5.85 -8.70 -25.19
N PHE A 89 4.94 -8.44 -24.25
CA PHE A 89 4.99 -9.00 -22.89
C PHE A 89 3.59 -9.27 -22.33
N GLU A 90 3.44 -10.41 -21.64
CA GLU A 90 2.22 -10.76 -20.93
C GLU A 90 1.94 -9.80 -19.75
N GLN A 91 0.67 -9.50 -19.49
CA GLN A 91 0.27 -8.55 -18.45
C GLN A 91 0.70 -9.02 -17.05
N GLU A 92 0.66 -10.32 -16.78
CA GLU A 92 1.12 -10.92 -15.52
C GLU A 92 2.61 -10.69 -15.29
N PHE A 93 3.42 -10.82 -16.36
CA PHE A 93 4.85 -10.56 -16.31
C PHE A 93 5.12 -9.09 -16.01
N LEU A 94 4.45 -8.17 -16.70
CA LEU A 94 4.60 -6.73 -16.46
C LEU A 94 4.21 -6.31 -15.04
N ASN A 95 3.14 -6.89 -14.49
CA ASN A 95 2.71 -6.63 -13.11
C ASN A 95 3.67 -7.21 -12.06
N SER A 96 4.47 -8.21 -12.42
CA SER A 96 5.49 -8.80 -11.52
C SER A 96 6.76 -7.95 -11.41
N LEU A 97 6.99 -7.02 -12.36
CA LEU A 97 8.17 -6.16 -12.36
C LEU A 97 8.08 -5.11 -11.25
N ASN A 98 9.00 -5.18 -10.31
CA ASN A 98 9.09 -4.26 -9.17
C ASN A 98 10.54 -3.81 -8.98
N PHE A 99 10.91 -2.75 -9.69
CA PHE A 99 12.23 -2.13 -9.60
C PHE A 99 12.15 -0.92 -8.66
N SER A 100 13.15 -0.74 -7.77
CA SER A 100 13.15 0.37 -6.82
C SER A 100 13.13 1.77 -7.45
N GLU A 101 13.50 1.89 -8.73
CA GLU A 101 13.67 3.17 -9.43
C GLU A 101 12.59 3.43 -10.49
N ILE A 102 11.61 2.54 -10.62
CA ILE A 102 10.57 2.62 -11.65
C ILE A 102 9.21 2.36 -11.00
N PRO A 103 8.18 3.18 -11.27
CA PRO A 103 6.85 2.88 -10.77
C PRO A 103 6.39 1.52 -11.29
N PRO A 104 5.64 0.74 -10.50
CA PRO A 104 5.09 -0.52 -10.97
C PRO A 104 4.21 -0.30 -12.21
N HIS A 105 4.08 -1.34 -13.06
CA HIS A 105 3.27 -1.27 -14.27
C HIS A 105 1.81 -0.89 -13.99
N LYS A 106 1.26 -1.31 -12.85
CA LYS A 106 -0.04 -0.87 -12.37
C LYS A 106 0.13 -0.07 -11.09
N ILE A 107 -0.44 1.14 -11.08
CA ILE A 107 -0.52 2.01 -9.90
C ILE A 107 -1.99 2.22 -9.57
N VAL A 108 -2.36 1.95 -8.32
CA VAL A 108 -3.71 2.21 -7.80
C VAL A 108 -3.61 3.42 -6.87
N LEU A 109 -4.34 4.50 -7.18
CA LEU A 109 -4.36 5.73 -6.40
C LEU A 109 -5.79 6.06 -5.97
N LYS A 110 -5.96 6.81 -4.88
CA LYS A 110 -7.23 7.39 -4.49
C LYS A 110 -7.19 8.91 -4.52
N VAL A 111 -8.34 9.52 -4.81
CA VAL A 111 -8.50 10.97 -4.66
C VAL A 111 -8.20 11.36 -3.21
N GLY A 112 -7.35 12.38 -3.04
CA GLY A 112 -6.88 12.83 -1.72
C GLY A 112 -5.58 12.17 -1.23
N THR A 113 -5.01 11.20 -1.97
CA THR A 113 -3.71 10.62 -1.63
C THR A 113 -2.56 11.59 -1.95
N PRO A 114 -1.70 11.95 -0.99
CA PRO A 114 -0.45 12.66 -1.27
C PRO A 114 0.49 11.78 -2.11
N THR A 115 1.07 12.34 -3.17
CA THR A 115 1.98 11.62 -4.07
C THR A 115 3.31 12.35 -4.21
N ILE A 116 4.37 11.60 -4.51
CA ILE A 116 5.73 12.12 -4.70
C ILE A 116 6.18 11.79 -6.12
N MET A 117 6.83 12.74 -6.79
CA MET A 117 7.45 12.53 -8.09
C MET A 117 8.80 11.82 -7.94
N ILE A 118 8.95 10.64 -8.54
CA ILE A 118 10.22 9.89 -8.50
C ILE A 118 11.12 10.15 -9.72
N ARG A 119 10.62 10.86 -10.75
CA ARG A 119 11.37 11.19 -11.97
C ARG A 119 11.32 12.69 -12.23
N LYS A 120 12.44 13.24 -12.70
CA LYS A 120 12.49 14.62 -13.18
C LYS A 120 11.72 14.75 -14.49
N LEU A 121 10.70 15.60 -14.51
CA LEU A 121 9.93 15.91 -15.71
C LEU A 121 10.32 17.28 -16.28
N ASN A 122 10.38 18.30 -15.42
CA ASN A 122 10.78 19.65 -15.78
C ASN A 122 11.32 20.38 -14.55
N SER A 123 12.63 20.43 -14.40
CA SER A 123 13.28 21.05 -13.24
C SER A 123 13.07 22.57 -13.19
N ASP A 124 12.96 23.22 -14.35
CA ASP A 124 12.77 24.67 -14.44
C ASP A 124 11.38 25.09 -13.93
N ALA A 125 10.39 24.20 -14.04
CA ALA A 125 9.06 24.37 -13.49
C ALA A 125 8.90 23.78 -12.06
N GLY A 126 9.98 23.29 -11.44
CA GLY A 126 9.93 22.63 -10.12
C GLY A 126 9.31 21.22 -10.14
N LEU A 127 9.12 20.62 -11.31
CA LEU A 127 8.61 19.26 -11.48
C LEU A 127 9.77 18.27 -11.51
N CYS A 128 10.43 18.13 -10.37
CA CYS A 128 11.54 17.21 -10.15
C CYS A 128 11.29 16.30 -8.95
N ASN A 129 12.16 15.30 -8.79
CA ASN A 129 12.34 14.64 -7.51
C ASN A 129 13.03 15.60 -6.54
#